data_AF-A0A966R912-F1
#
_entry.id   AF-A0A966R912-F1
#
_cell.length_a   1.000
_cell.length_b   1.000
_cell.length_c   1.000
_cell.angle_alpha   90.00
_cell.angle_beta   90.00
_cell.angle_gamma   90.00
#
_symmetry.space_group_name_H-M   'P 1'
#
loop_
_entity.id
_entity.type
_entity.pdbx_description
1 polymer ?
#
loop_
_entity_poly.entity_id
_entity_poly.type
_entity_poly.pdbx_seq_one_letter_code
_entity_poly.pdbx_strand_id
1 'polypeptide(L)'
;MQEAWKSRETFASVLLTLYLDRFGVEALDWDPATITLEVEEEFDVELPQLSLDKLLVAIQILTSDRFFKNLPDFISFCNVLGGDTYRPDMWDPADAEEVAWGITEALLISPPDDSDPEPFTDEIRAYIGAVLDSEGIINAPDILRIALRAARVSPNIADFSDDPTMFNAVYDLEAGKTEDINQSIRLKTDLLVKQLTALDLQNGNTKYVVELLQNSASS
;
A
#
# COMPACT_ATOMS: atom_id res chain seq x y z
N MET A 1 -5.50 -0.03 22.25
CA MET A 1 -4.88 -1.26 21.70
C MET A 1 -5.90 -2.18 21.05
N GLN A 2 -6.94 -2.65 21.77
CA GLN A 2 -8.00 -3.50 21.18
C GLN A 2 -8.62 -2.94 19.88
N GLU A 3 -8.83 -1.62 19.81
CA GLU A 3 -9.41 -0.99 18.62
C GLU A 3 -8.56 -1.16 17.37
N ALA A 4 -7.22 -1.17 17.51
CA ALA A 4 -6.32 -1.38 16.37
C ALA A 4 -6.57 -2.75 15.73
N TRP A 5 -6.78 -3.79 16.54
CA TRP A 5 -7.05 -5.14 16.05
C TRP A 5 -8.42 -5.30 15.38
N LYS A 6 -9.41 -4.49 15.77
CA LYS A 6 -10.80 -4.65 15.31
C LYS A 6 -11.20 -3.73 14.16
N SER A 7 -10.55 -2.58 14.05
CA SER A 7 -10.91 -1.58 13.06
C SER A 7 -10.45 -1.98 11.66
N ARG A 8 -11.37 -1.89 10.70
CA ARG A 8 -11.07 -2.08 9.27
C ARG A 8 -10.10 -1.02 8.73
N GLU A 9 -10.08 0.15 9.37
CA GLU A 9 -9.24 1.30 9.02
C GLU A 9 -7.79 1.14 9.49
N THR A 10 -7.50 0.15 10.35
CA THR A 10 -6.13 -0.06 10.83
C THR A 10 -5.24 -0.53 9.68
N PHE A 11 -4.08 0.10 9.56
CA PHE A 11 -3.08 -0.23 8.54
C PHE A 11 -2.25 -1.45 8.93
N ALA A 12 -1.79 -2.20 7.93
CA ALA A 12 -1.06 -3.44 8.13
C ALA A 12 0.28 -3.22 8.87
N SER A 13 0.96 -2.12 8.55
CA SER A 13 2.16 -1.65 9.23
C SER A 13 1.93 -1.37 10.73
N VAL A 14 0.74 -0.87 11.10
CA VAL A 14 0.36 -0.63 12.50
C VAL A 14 0.13 -1.94 13.24
N LEU A 15 -0.57 -2.88 12.61
CA LEU A 15 -0.79 -4.23 13.16
C LEU A 15 0.54 -4.95 13.36
N LEU A 16 1.43 -4.91 12.37
CA LEU A 16 2.76 -5.51 12.45
C LEU A 16 3.62 -4.88 13.56
N THR A 17 3.58 -3.56 13.70
CA THR A 17 4.30 -2.85 14.77
C THR A 17 3.82 -3.31 16.15
N LEU A 18 2.51 -3.38 16.36
CA LEU A 18 1.92 -3.81 17.61
C LEU A 18 2.18 -5.30 17.90
N TYR A 19 2.14 -6.12 16.85
CA TYR A 19 2.43 -7.55 16.92
C TYR A 19 3.87 -7.80 17.38
N LEU A 20 4.85 -7.19 16.72
CA LEU A 20 6.27 -7.33 17.05
C LEU A 20 6.61 -6.77 18.43
N ASP A 21 5.96 -5.67 18.83
CA ASP A 21 6.15 -5.08 20.16
C ASP A 21 5.71 -6.03 21.29
N ARG A 22 4.72 -6.89 21.05
CA ARG A 22 4.17 -7.81 22.05
C ARG A 22 4.81 -9.18 22.01
N PHE A 23 4.96 -9.77 20.83
CA PHE A 23 5.34 -11.17 20.67
C PHE A 23 6.77 -11.36 20.18
N GLY A 24 7.49 -10.28 19.85
CA GLY A 24 8.85 -10.38 19.34
C GLY A 24 8.93 -10.85 17.89
N VAL A 25 10.15 -11.02 17.40
CA VAL A 25 10.43 -11.38 16.00
C VAL A 25 10.25 -12.87 15.72
N GLU A 26 10.34 -13.71 16.75
CA GLU A 26 10.06 -15.14 16.69
C GLU A 26 8.63 -15.43 16.25
N ALA A 27 7.71 -14.49 16.49
CA ALA A 27 6.32 -14.60 16.14
C ALA A 27 6.07 -14.48 14.63
N LEU A 28 7.08 -14.04 13.85
CA LEU A 28 7.02 -14.02 12.38
C LEU A 28 6.97 -15.42 11.75
N ASP A 29 7.44 -16.44 12.48
CA ASP A 29 7.45 -17.85 12.04
C ASP A 29 6.19 -18.63 12.46
N TRP A 30 5.25 -17.99 13.17
CA TRP A 30 4.03 -18.65 13.65
C TRP A 30 3.05 -18.92 12.51
N ASP A 31 2.31 -20.02 12.62
CA ASP A 31 1.21 -20.28 11.70
C ASP A 31 -0.01 -19.39 12.01
N PRO A 32 -0.89 -19.13 11.03
CA PRO A 32 -2.03 -18.23 11.21
C PRO A 32 -2.96 -18.57 12.39
N ALA A 33 -3.10 -19.84 12.75
CA ALA A 33 -3.96 -20.24 13.86
C ALA A 33 -3.32 -19.85 15.20
N THR A 34 -2.00 -20.04 15.35
CA THR A 34 -1.26 -19.54 16.52
C THR A 34 -1.33 -18.02 16.62
N ILE A 35 -1.12 -17.29 15.51
CA ILE A 35 -1.23 -15.82 15.50
C ILE A 35 -2.61 -15.38 16.00
N THR A 36 -3.67 -16.02 15.51
CA THR A 36 -5.04 -15.71 15.91
C THR A 36 -5.23 -15.92 17.41
N LEU A 37 -4.88 -17.11 17.93
CA LEU A 37 -5.05 -17.44 19.34
C LEU A 37 -4.28 -16.48 20.25
N GLU A 38 -3.01 -16.23 19.96
CA GLU A 38 -2.15 -15.39 20.80
C GLU A 38 -2.62 -13.93 20.80
N VAL A 39 -3.06 -13.39 19.65
CA VAL A 39 -3.62 -12.03 19.57
C VAL A 39 -4.96 -11.93 20.30
N GLU A 40 -5.84 -12.91 20.14
CA GLU A 40 -7.14 -12.92 20.82
C GLU A 40 -6.98 -13.02 22.34
N GLU A 41 -6.07 -13.87 22.82
CA GLU A 41 -5.78 -14.04 24.25
C GLU A 41 -5.07 -12.84 24.88
N GLU A 42 -4.02 -12.30 24.26
CA GLU A 42 -3.24 -11.18 24.79
C GLU A 42 -4.06 -9.89 24.85
N PHE A 43 -4.90 -9.65 23.84
CA PHE A 43 -5.64 -8.39 23.73
C PHE A 43 -7.10 -8.48 24.13
N ASP A 44 -7.62 -9.67 24.45
CA ASP A 44 -9.04 -9.91 24.76
C ASP A 44 -9.96 -9.36 23.64
N VAL A 45 -9.72 -9.84 22.42
CA VAL A 45 -10.47 -9.46 21.20
C VAL A 45 -10.88 -10.70 20.42
N GLU A 46 -11.89 -10.57 19.56
CA GLU A 46 -12.14 -11.51 18.45
C GLU A 46 -11.49 -10.89 17.20
N LEU A 47 -10.48 -11.55 16.63
CA LEU A 47 -9.65 -10.97 15.57
C LEU A 47 -10.40 -11.05 14.24
N PRO A 48 -10.79 -9.90 13.62
CA PRO A 48 -11.46 -9.95 12.34
C PRO A 48 -10.54 -10.48 11.24
N GLN A 49 -11.11 -11.25 10.30
CA GLN A 49 -10.35 -11.83 9.18
C GLN A 49 -9.53 -10.79 8.41
N LEU A 50 -10.08 -9.59 8.16
CA LEU A 50 -9.35 -8.52 7.47
C LEU A 50 -8.09 -8.08 8.23
N SER A 51 -8.16 -8.00 9.55
CA SER A 51 -7.00 -7.62 10.37
C SER A 51 -5.94 -8.73 10.34
N LEU A 52 -6.37 -9.99 10.40
CA LEU A 52 -5.47 -11.13 10.23
C LEU A 52 -4.82 -11.12 8.84
N ASP A 53 -5.59 -10.93 7.78
CA ASP A 53 -5.09 -10.88 6.39
C ASP A 53 -4.05 -9.76 6.24
N LYS A 54 -4.34 -8.55 6.74
CA LYS A 54 -3.40 -7.43 6.74
C LYS A 54 -2.12 -7.75 7.50
N LEU A 55 -2.22 -8.35 8.69
CA LEU A 55 -1.04 -8.74 9.46
C LEU A 55 -0.21 -9.79 8.71
N LEU A 56 -0.84 -10.82 8.15
CA LEU A 56 -0.13 -11.86 7.39
C LEU A 56 0.55 -11.30 6.14
N VAL A 57 -0.10 -10.38 5.42
CA VAL A 57 0.52 -9.67 4.29
C VAL A 57 1.72 -8.85 4.74
N ALA A 58 1.63 -8.12 5.85
CA ALA A 58 2.75 -7.36 6.39
C ALA A 58 3.94 -8.26 6.79
N ILE A 59 3.66 -9.42 7.40
CA ILE A 59 4.68 -10.43 7.72
C ILE A 59 5.33 -10.94 6.42
N GLN A 60 4.55 -11.25 5.39
CA GLN A 60 5.09 -11.72 4.10
C GLN A 60 5.94 -10.66 3.41
N ILE A 61 5.56 -9.39 3.47
CA ILE A 61 6.36 -8.26 2.93
C ILE A 61 7.69 -8.12 3.70
N LEU A 62 7.66 -8.28 5.02
CA LEU A 62 8.85 -8.16 5.86
C LEU A 62 9.82 -9.34 5.69
N THR A 63 9.28 -10.55 5.47
CA THR A 63 10.07 -11.79 5.55
C THR A 63 10.39 -12.43 4.19
N SER A 64 9.82 -11.92 3.09
CA SER A 64 10.02 -12.47 1.74
C SER A 64 10.08 -11.38 0.67
N ASP A 65 10.48 -11.74 -0.54
CA ASP A 65 10.52 -10.87 -1.71
C ASP A 65 9.26 -10.98 -2.59
N ARG A 66 8.24 -11.73 -2.15
CA ARG A 66 7.06 -12.08 -2.95
C ARG A 66 6.31 -10.85 -3.46
N PHE A 67 6.14 -9.83 -2.63
CA PHE A 67 5.52 -8.56 -3.05
C PHE A 67 6.26 -7.88 -4.20
N PHE A 68 7.60 -7.97 -4.21
CA PHE A 68 8.43 -7.29 -5.20
C PHE A 68 8.71 -8.13 -6.44
N LYS A 69 8.59 -9.46 -6.34
CA LYS A 69 9.02 -10.41 -7.38
C LYS A 69 7.91 -11.29 -7.94
N ASN A 70 6.73 -11.40 -7.31
CA ASN A 70 5.61 -12.23 -7.75
C ASN A 70 4.37 -11.38 -8.05
N LEU A 71 3.95 -11.31 -9.32
CA LEU A 71 2.81 -10.49 -9.73
C LEU A 71 1.47 -10.89 -9.07
N PRO A 72 1.07 -12.18 -9.01
CA PRO A 72 -0.16 -12.57 -8.31
C PRO A 72 -0.20 -12.16 -6.83
N ASP A 73 0.90 -12.34 -6.11
CA ASP A 73 1.01 -11.92 -4.71
C ASP A 73 0.99 -10.39 -4.59
N PHE A 74 1.71 -9.67 -5.46
CA PHE A 74 1.69 -8.21 -5.52
C PHE A 74 0.26 -7.67 -5.62
N ILE A 75 -0.53 -8.19 -6.57
CA ILE A 75 -1.93 -7.79 -6.77
C ILE A 75 -2.75 -8.07 -5.51
N SER A 76 -2.70 -9.33 -5.04
CA SER A 76 -3.50 -9.75 -3.87
C SER A 76 -3.15 -8.96 -2.62
N PHE A 77 -1.87 -8.61 -2.45
CA PHE A 77 -1.40 -7.84 -1.30
C PHE A 77 -1.85 -6.38 -1.41
N CYS A 78 -1.84 -5.78 -2.61
CA CYS A 78 -2.38 -4.43 -2.81
C CYS A 78 -3.87 -4.34 -2.41
N ASN A 79 -4.71 -5.30 -2.82
CA ASN A 79 -6.14 -5.31 -2.46
C ASN A 79 -6.31 -5.45 -0.93
N VAL A 80 -5.54 -6.35 -0.30
CA VAL A 80 -5.61 -6.55 1.16
C VAL A 80 -5.18 -5.30 1.94
N LEU A 81 -4.09 -4.66 1.52
CA LEU A 81 -3.65 -3.38 2.09
C LEU A 81 -4.67 -2.26 1.82
N GLY A 82 -5.37 -2.33 0.68
CA GLY A 82 -6.49 -1.45 0.31
C GLY A 82 -7.75 -1.62 1.17
N GLY A 83 -7.92 -2.78 1.84
CA GLY A 83 -9.02 -3.02 2.77
C GLY A 83 -9.89 -4.24 2.45
N ASP A 84 -9.51 -5.01 1.44
CA ASP A 84 -10.17 -6.26 1.08
C ASP A 84 -9.62 -7.47 1.83
N THR A 85 -10.42 -8.52 1.91
CA THR A 85 -10.00 -9.80 2.48
C THR A 85 -9.29 -10.64 1.44
N TYR A 86 -8.37 -11.49 1.87
CA TYR A 86 -7.64 -12.38 0.95
C TYR A 86 -8.58 -13.43 0.32
N ARG A 87 -8.67 -13.43 -1.02
CA ARG A 87 -9.59 -14.28 -1.82
C ARG A 87 -8.88 -14.88 -3.03
N PRO A 88 -8.01 -15.90 -2.85
CA PRO A 88 -7.21 -16.47 -3.94
C PRO A 88 -8.04 -17.22 -5.00
N ASP A 89 -9.31 -17.50 -4.71
CA ASP A 89 -10.26 -18.13 -5.62
C ASP A 89 -10.90 -17.12 -6.59
N MET A 90 -10.75 -15.82 -6.33
CA MET A 90 -11.31 -14.74 -7.12
C MET A 90 -10.20 -13.99 -7.84
N TRP A 91 -10.37 -13.81 -9.16
CA TRP A 91 -9.54 -12.86 -9.89
C TRP A 91 -10.07 -11.46 -9.67
N ASP A 92 -9.29 -10.65 -8.96
CA ASP A 92 -9.62 -9.26 -8.63
C ASP A 92 -8.37 -8.39 -8.84
N PRO A 93 -8.27 -7.66 -9.97
CA PRO A 93 -7.11 -6.84 -10.27
C PRO A 93 -7.10 -5.57 -9.41
N ALA A 94 -5.97 -5.31 -8.74
CA ALA A 94 -5.72 -4.09 -7.99
C ALA A 94 -5.80 -2.85 -8.88
N ASP A 95 -6.58 -1.85 -8.47
CA ASP A 95 -6.69 -0.55 -9.15
C ASP A 95 -5.49 0.36 -8.85
N ALA A 96 -5.41 1.52 -9.51
CA ALA A 96 -4.29 2.44 -9.34
C ALA A 96 -4.16 2.98 -7.91
N GLU A 97 -5.27 3.15 -7.18
CA GLU A 97 -5.25 3.63 -5.79
C GLU A 97 -4.75 2.53 -4.84
N GLU A 98 -5.23 1.30 -5.01
CA GLU A 98 -4.80 0.12 -4.26
C GLU A 98 -3.33 -0.17 -4.48
N VAL A 99 -2.88 -0.12 -5.74
CA VAL A 99 -1.46 -0.27 -6.10
C VAL A 99 -0.62 0.84 -5.47
N ALA A 100 -1.07 2.10 -5.55
CA ALA A 100 -0.32 3.22 -5.00
C ALA A 100 -0.18 3.14 -3.48
N TRP A 101 -1.26 2.81 -2.77
CA TRP A 101 -1.22 2.60 -1.33
C TRP A 101 -0.41 1.36 -0.96
N GLY A 102 -0.63 0.24 -1.66
CA GLY A 102 0.07 -1.02 -1.42
C GLY A 102 1.59 -0.85 -1.51
N ILE A 103 2.09 -0.17 -2.54
CA ILE A 103 3.52 0.16 -2.65
C ILE A 103 3.96 1.09 -1.52
N THR A 104 3.20 2.14 -1.22
CA THR A 104 3.54 3.11 -0.16
C THR A 104 3.73 2.41 1.18
N GLU A 105 2.78 1.56 1.56
CA GLU A 105 2.81 0.85 2.84
C GLU A 105 3.87 -0.26 2.85
N ALA A 106 4.04 -1.00 1.74
CA ALA A 106 5.06 -2.04 1.64
C ALA A 106 6.49 -1.48 1.75
N LEU A 107 6.78 -0.33 1.12
CA LEU A 107 8.09 0.32 1.22
C LEU A 107 8.35 0.92 2.61
N LEU A 108 7.30 1.19 3.39
CA LEU A 108 7.45 1.55 4.80
C LEU A 108 7.84 0.32 5.65
N ILE A 109 7.24 -0.84 5.36
CA ILE A 109 7.51 -2.10 6.07
C ILE A 109 8.88 -2.65 5.71
N SER A 110 9.22 -2.69 4.43
CA SER A 110 10.44 -3.26 3.87
C SER A 110 11.04 -2.27 2.87
N PRO A 111 11.77 -1.24 3.36
CA PRO A 111 12.41 -0.26 2.49
C PRO A 111 13.48 -0.94 1.62
N PRO A 112 13.70 -0.47 0.38
CA PRO A 112 14.73 -1.04 -0.50
C PRO A 112 16.12 -0.90 0.12
N ASP A 113 16.96 -1.93 -0.08
CA ASP A 113 18.39 -1.88 0.26
C ASP A 113 19.15 -1.09 -0.80
N ASP A 114 20.25 -0.43 -0.42
CA ASP A 114 21.18 0.25 -1.33
C ASP A 114 21.72 -0.68 -2.42
N SER A 115 21.71 -1.99 -2.16
CA SER A 115 22.15 -3.03 -3.09
C SER A 115 21.10 -3.44 -4.14
N ASP A 116 19.81 -3.17 -3.91
CA ASP A 116 18.70 -3.42 -4.84
C ASP A 116 17.71 -2.23 -4.84
N PRO A 117 18.08 -1.09 -5.46
CA PRO A 117 17.26 0.13 -5.43
C PRO A 117 15.99 0.05 -6.30
N GLU A 118 15.89 -0.93 -7.20
CA GLU A 118 14.71 -1.18 -8.03
C GLU A 118 14.18 -2.62 -7.79
N PRO A 119 13.53 -2.87 -6.64
CA PRO A 119 13.20 -4.24 -6.25
C PRO A 119 12.09 -4.87 -7.11
N PHE A 120 11.28 -4.07 -7.82
CA PHE A 120 10.15 -4.58 -8.60
C PHE A 120 10.57 -5.19 -9.94
N THR A 121 10.01 -6.36 -10.26
CA THR A 121 10.21 -7.01 -11.56
C THR A 121 9.54 -6.26 -12.70
N ASP A 122 10.03 -6.44 -13.93
CA ASP A 122 9.43 -5.87 -15.14
C ASP A 122 7.95 -6.26 -15.32
N GLU A 123 7.57 -7.47 -14.88
CA GLU A 123 6.18 -7.93 -14.94
C GLU A 123 5.26 -7.09 -14.04
N ILE A 124 5.67 -6.82 -12.79
CA ILE A 124 4.93 -5.92 -11.88
C ILE A 124 4.90 -4.50 -12.45
N ARG A 125 6.04 -3.99 -12.92
CA ARG A 125 6.10 -2.64 -13.50
C ARG A 125 5.21 -2.51 -14.75
N ALA A 126 5.11 -3.56 -15.56
CA ALA A 126 4.23 -3.61 -16.72
C ALA A 126 2.75 -3.69 -16.30
N TYR A 127 2.42 -4.43 -15.24
CA TYR A 127 1.08 -4.44 -14.66
C TYR A 127 0.66 -3.04 -14.20
N ILE A 128 1.50 -2.34 -13.43
CA ILE A 128 1.23 -0.95 -13.01
C ILE A 128 1.00 -0.07 -14.24
N GLY A 129 1.82 -0.25 -15.29
CA GLY A 129 1.64 0.46 -16.56
C GLY A 129 0.27 0.18 -17.21
N ALA A 130 -0.18 -1.08 -17.22
CA ALA A 130 -1.47 -1.49 -17.76
C ALA A 130 -2.65 -0.94 -16.95
N VAL A 131 -2.56 -0.93 -15.61
CA VAL A 131 -3.57 -0.35 -14.71
C VAL A 131 -3.74 1.14 -15.00
N LEU A 132 -2.65 1.92 -14.97
CA LEU A 132 -2.65 3.34 -15.31
C LEU A 132 -3.24 3.60 -16.70
N ASP A 133 -2.88 2.78 -17.68
CA ASP A 133 -3.34 2.88 -19.05
C ASP A 133 -4.84 2.57 -19.21
N SER A 134 -5.35 1.62 -18.43
CA SER A 134 -6.76 1.19 -18.43
C SER A 134 -7.66 2.20 -17.74
N GLU A 135 -7.15 2.88 -16.72
CA GLU A 135 -7.84 3.94 -15.99
C GLU A 135 -7.68 5.31 -16.67
N GLY A 136 -6.87 5.42 -17.73
CA GLY A 136 -6.65 6.67 -18.45
C GLY A 136 -5.78 7.67 -17.67
N ILE A 137 -4.94 7.20 -16.76
CA ILE A 137 -4.00 8.02 -16.01
C ILE A 137 -2.77 8.27 -16.89
N ILE A 138 -2.65 9.47 -17.45
CA ILE A 138 -1.51 9.85 -18.28
C ILE A 138 -0.32 10.23 -17.40
N ASN A 139 -0.53 11.14 -16.45
CA ASN A 139 0.51 11.58 -15.52
C ASN A 139 0.43 10.75 -14.24
N ALA A 140 1.29 9.75 -14.10
CA ALA A 140 1.27 8.87 -12.93
C ALA A 140 1.65 9.63 -11.63
N PRO A 141 1.01 9.32 -10.49
CA PRO A 141 1.51 9.67 -9.15
C PRO A 141 2.97 9.24 -8.98
N ASP A 142 3.76 9.98 -8.18
CA ASP A 142 5.20 9.73 -8.06
C ASP A 142 5.53 8.28 -7.65
N ILE A 143 4.75 7.71 -6.73
CA ILE A 143 4.92 6.32 -6.28
C ILE A 143 4.71 5.28 -7.40
N LEU A 144 3.94 5.64 -8.44
CA LEU A 144 3.64 4.77 -9.58
C LEU A 144 4.55 5.04 -10.79
N ARG A 145 5.53 5.96 -10.69
CA ARG A 145 6.45 6.27 -11.80
C ARG A 145 7.41 5.15 -12.16
N ILE A 146 7.49 4.11 -11.34
CA ILE A 146 8.24 2.88 -11.63
C ILE A 146 7.62 2.07 -12.79
N ALA A 147 6.38 2.38 -13.17
CA ALA A 147 5.64 1.70 -14.22
C ALA A 147 6.40 1.65 -15.55
N LEU A 148 6.47 0.46 -16.15
CA LEU A 148 6.94 0.29 -17.52
C LEU A 148 5.76 0.52 -18.46
N ARG A 149 5.79 1.66 -19.14
CA ARG A 149 4.77 2.04 -20.13
C ARG A 149 5.41 2.15 -21.50
N ALA A 150 4.77 1.57 -22.51
CA ALA A 150 5.03 2.02 -23.88
C ALA A 150 4.66 3.51 -23.90
N ALA A 151 5.61 4.38 -24.29
CA ALA A 151 5.38 5.81 -24.29
C ALA A 151 4.06 6.12 -25.00
N ARG A 152 2.99 6.37 -24.22
CA ARG A 152 1.78 6.94 -24.79
C ARG A 152 2.21 8.33 -25.21
N VAL A 153 2.20 8.54 -26.52
CA VAL A 153 2.16 9.87 -27.11
C VAL A 153 1.05 10.57 -26.33
N SER A 154 1.41 11.51 -25.44
CA SER A 154 0.43 12.47 -24.92
C SER A 154 -0.38 12.89 -26.14
N PRO A 155 -1.73 12.81 -26.12
CA PRO A 155 -2.55 13.12 -27.28
C PRO A 155 -1.92 14.29 -28.01
N ASN A 156 -1.47 14.04 -29.24
CA ASN A 156 -0.53 14.94 -29.90
C ASN A 156 -1.22 16.30 -29.88
N ILE A 157 -0.56 17.37 -29.45
CA ILE A 157 -1.20 18.71 -29.33
C ILE A 157 -1.89 19.10 -30.66
N ALA A 158 -1.41 18.55 -31.78
CA ALA A 158 -2.02 18.64 -33.10
C ALA A 158 -3.43 18.00 -33.21
N ASP A 159 -3.71 16.88 -32.54
CA ASP A 159 -4.96 16.11 -32.63
C ASP A 159 -6.16 16.83 -31.98
N PHE A 160 -5.88 17.77 -31.05
CA PHE A 160 -6.88 18.58 -30.34
C PHE A 160 -6.73 20.09 -30.61
N SER A 161 -5.85 20.47 -31.55
CA SER A 161 -5.55 21.87 -31.85
C SER A 161 -6.74 22.67 -32.38
N ASP A 162 -7.79 21.99 -32.85
CA ASP A 162 -9.00 22.59 -33.42
C ASP A 162 -10.10 22.89 -32.37
N ASP A 163 -10.00 22.39 -31.13
CA ASP A 163 -10.94 22.72 -30.04
C ASP A 163 -10.24 22.86 -28.68
N PRO A 164 -9.85 24.09 -28.31
CA PRO A 164 -9.25 24.39 -27.00
C PRO A 164 -10.12 24.02 -25.78
N THR A 165 -11.45 23.94 -25.96
CA THR A 165 -12.38 23.60 -24.87
C THR A 165 -12.33 22.10 -24.58
N MET A 166 -12.27 21.29 -25.64
CA MET A 166 -12.12 19.84 -25.53
C MET A 166 -10.77 19.47 -24.93
N PHE A 167 -9.70 20.17 -25.33
CA PHE A 167 -8.37 19.98 -24.76
C PHE A 167 -8.33 20.23 -23.24
N ASN A 168 -8.85 21.37 -22.79
CA ASN A 168 -8.89 21.68 -21.36
C ASN A 168 -9.75 20.68 -20.58
N ALA A 169 -10.89 20.24 -21.12
CA ALA A 169 -11.74 19.26 -20.45
C ALA A 169 -11.07 17.89 -20.28
N VAL A 170 -10.28 17.43 -21.27
CA VAL A 170 -9.51 16.19 -21.16
C VAL A 170 -8.37 16.33 -20.16
N TYR A 171 -7.62 17.44 -20.22
CA TYR A 171 -6.52 17.69 -19.29
C TYR A 171 -6.99 17.84 -17.84
N ASP A 172 -8.12 18.53 -17.60
CA ASP A 172 -8.72 18.71 -16.28
C ASP A 172 -9.21 17.38 -15.70
N LEU A 173 -9.80 16.51 -16.53
CA LEU A 173 -10.21 15.16 -16.12
C LEU A 173 -9.00 14.28 -15.76
N GLU A 174 -7.91 14.38 -16.53
CA GLU A 174 -6.66 13.65 -16.29
C GLU A 174 -5.97 14.10 -15.00
N ALA A 175 -5.84 15.42 -14.79
CA ALA A 175 -5.26 15.98 -13.59
C ALA A 175 -6.07 15.60 -12.33
N GLY A 176 -7.40 15.49 -12.47
CA GLY A 176 -8.29 15.06 -11.40
C GLY A 176 -7.93 13.69 -10.83
N LYS A 177 -7.75 12.67 -11.67
CA LYS A 177 -7.49 11.29 -11.20
C LYS A 177 -6.16 11.16 -10.46
N THR A 178 -5.10 11.78 -10.99
CA THR A 178 -3.79 11.76 -10.35
C THR A 178 -3.83 12.50 -9.02
N GLU A 179 -4.54 13.63 -8.94
CA GLU A 179 -4.70 14.38 -7.70
C GLU A 179 -5.54 13.60 -6.68
N ASP A 180 -6.59 12.89 -7.11
CA ASP A 180 -7.41 12.05 -6.24
C ASP A 180 -6.57 10.95 -5.57
N ILE A 181 -5.70 10.27 -6.34
CA ILE A 181 -4.77 9.26 -5.79
C ILE A 181 -3.76 9.90 -4.83
N ASN A 182 -3.15 11.03 -5.22
CA ASN A 182 -2.22 11.75 -4.35
C ASN A 182 -2.88 12.19 -3.03
N GLN A 183 -4.12 12.68 -3.11
CA GLN A 183 -4.91 13.08 -1.95
C GLN A 183 -5.23 11.86 -1.07
N SER A 184 -5.63 10.73 -1.67
CA SER A 184 -5.88 9.48 -0.93
C SER A 184 -4.63 9.02 -0.18
N ILE A 185 -3.46 9.00 -0.84
CA ILE A 185 -2.18 8.65 -0.21
C ILE A 185 -1.91 9.58 0.98
N ARG A 186 -2.01 10.91 0.80
CA ARG A 186 -1.79 11.89 1.88
C ARG A 186 -2.72 11.65 3.07
N LEU A 187 -4.01 11.44 2.82
CA LEU A 187 -5.00 11.18 3.87
C LEU A 187 -4.71 9.88 4.62
N LYS A 188 -4.35 8.81 3.90
CA LYS A 188 -3.97 7.52 4.49
C LYS A 188 -2.67 7.64 5.29
N THR A 189 -1.67 8.36 4.79
CA THR A 189 -0.42 8.64 5.53
C THR A 189 -0.68 9.44 6.82
N ASP A 190 -1.53 10.47 6.77
CA ASP A 190 -1.93 11.22 7.97
C ASP A 190 -2.64 10.35 9.00
N LEU A 191 -3.52 9.46 8.53
CA LEU A 191 -4.21 8.51 9.39
C LEU A 191 -3.23 7.48 9.98
N LEU A 192 -2.28 7.00 9.19
CA LEU A 192 -1.22 6.09 9.62
C LEU A 192 -0.38 6.71 10.73
N VAL A 193 0.05 7.96 10.55
CA VAL A 193 0.78 8.71 11.59
C VAL A 193 -0.03 8.81 12.89
N LYS A 194 -1.33 9.11 12.79
CA LYS A 194 -2.22 9.16 13.97
C LYS A 194 -2.31 7.79 14.66
N GLN A 195 -2.46 6.71 13.89
CA GLN A 195 -2.53 5.35 14.42
C GLN A 195 -1.22 4.95 15.13
N LEU A 196 -0.06 5.16 14.49
CA LEU A 196 1.26 4.89 15.06
C LEU A 196 1.55 5.70 16.33
N THR A 197 1.08 6.95 16.38
CA THR A 197 1.25 7.83 17.56
C THR A 197 0.35 7.40 18.72
N ALA A 198 -0.79 6.78 18.42
CA ALA A 198 -1.75 6.31 19.42
C ALA A 198 -1.42 4.93 20.00
N LEU A 199 -0.38 4.25 19.48
CA LEU A 199 0.05 2.95 20.00
C LEU A 199 0.71 3.11 21.39
N ASP A 200 0.28 2.28 22.32
CA ASP A 200 0.86 2.14 23.66
C ASP A 200 1.85 0.98 23.67
N LEU A 201 3.04 1.22 23.08
CA LEU A 201 4.09 0.22 22.93
C LEU A 201 4.80 -0.05 24.27
N GLN A 202 5.09 -1.32 24.56
CA GLN A 202 5.81 -1.73 25.78
C GLN A 202 7.33 -1.73 25.58
N ASN A 203 7.79 -2.13 24.39
CA ASN A 203 9.19 -2.41 24.11
C ASN A 203 9.77 -1.49 23.01
N GLY A 204 8.92 -1.01 22.10
CA GLY A 204 9.27 -0.19 20.95
C GLY A 204 8.90 1.29 21.06
N ASN A 205 9.15 2.02 19.98
CA ASN A 205 8.81 3.44 19.84
C ASN A 205 8.62 3.80 18.36
N THR A 206 7.56 4.55 18.04
CA THR A 206 7.22 4.98 16.67
C THR A 206 7.75 6.37 16.28
N LYS A 207 8.37 7.13 17.21
CA LYS A 207 8.76 8.55 16.99
C LYS A 207 9.55 8.78 15.71
N TYR A 208 10.57 7.98 15.44
CA TYR A 208 11.43 8.17 14.26
C TYR A 208 10.64 8.00 12.96
N VAL A 209 9.82 6.96 12.87
CA VAL A 209 8.98 6.69 11.69
C VAL A 209 7.92 7.79 11.52
N VAL A 210 7.31 8.23 12.62
CA VAL A 210 6.35 9.34 12.60
C VAL A 210 6.99 10.64 12.09
N GLU A 211 8.19 10.99 12.58
CA GLU A 211 8.93 12.17 12.13
C GLU A 211 9.29 12.06 10.64
N LEU A 212 9.73 10.89 10.18
CA LEU A 212 10.04 10.64 8.77
C LEU A 212 8.79 10.83 7.89
N LEU A 213 7.67 10.23 8.24
CA LEU A 213 6.42 10.33 7.49
C LEU A 213 5.89 11.77 7.42
N GLN A 214 5.95 12.51 8.53
CA GLN A 214 5.52 13.91 8.58
C GLN A 214 6.37 14.82 7.69
N ASN A 215 7.69 14.57 7.64
CA ASN A 215 8.59 15.31 6.77
C ASN A 215 8.32 15.02 5.29
N SER A 216 8.10 13.75 4.93
CA SER A 216 7.79 13.32 3.56
C SER A 216 6.42 13.78 3.07
N ALA A 217 5.43 13.93 3.96
CA ALA A 217 4.10 14.44 3.59
C ALA A 217 4.08 15.96 3.38
N SER A 218 5.11 16.68 3.84
CA SER A 218 5.22 18.14 3.76
C SER A 218 6.00 18.64 2.54
N SER A 219 6.66 17.73 1.81
CA SER A 219 7.43 17.96 0.58
C SER A 219 6.60 17.70 -0.67
#